data_AF-A0A2H4IA64-F1
#
_entry.id   AF-A0A2H4IA64-F1
#
_cell.length_a   1.000
_cell.length_b   1.000
_cell.length_c   1.000
_cell.angle_alpha   90.00
_cell.angle_beta   90.00
_cell.angle_gamma   90.00
#
_symmetry.space_group_name_H-M   'P 1'
#
loop_
_entity.id
_entity.type
_entity.pdbx_description
1 polymer ?
#
loop_
_entity_poly.entity_id
_entity_poly.type
_entity_poly.pdbx_seq_one_letter_code
_entity_poly.pdbx_strand_id
1 'polypeptide(L)' 'MITREELYELVWSAPMIKVAEKFDVSGSYLARVCTALRVPRPERGYWAKLAVGKAPKRPALPEPQPGDPIVWSRTDEL' A
#
# COMPACT_ATOMS: atom_id res chain seq x y z
N MET A 1 10.06 10.23 0.56
CA MET A 1 10.37 9.15 -0.40
C MET A 1 10.20 7.79 0.28
N ILE A 2 9.52 6.82 -0.34
CA ILE A 2 9.30 5.45 0.15
C ILE A 2 9.34 4.48 -1.03
N THR A 3 10.07 3.38 -0.89
CA THR A 3 10.15 2.34 -1.92
C THR A 3 8.85 1.56 -2.04
N ARG A 4 8.71 0.88 -3.18
CA ARG A 4 7.61 -0.04 -3.45
C ARG A 4 7.49 -1.16 -2.40
N GLU A 5 8.62 -1.71 -1.99
CA GLU A 5 8.73 -2.80 -1.00
C GLU A 5 8.33 -2.31 0.39
N GLU A 6 8.81 -1.14 0.80
CA GLU A 6 8.44 -0.52 2.08
C GLU A 6 6.95 -0.17 2.11
N LEU A 7 6.40 0.37 1.01
CA LEU A 7 4.98 0.65 0.93
C LEU A 7 4.15 -0.63 1.04
N TYR A 8 4.59 -1.71 0.40
CA TYR A 8 3.95 -3.02 0.51
C TYR A 8 3.91 -3.51 1.95
N GLU A 9 5.04 -3.52 2.67
CA GLU A 9 5.05 -3.92 4.08
C GLU A 9 4.13 -3.03 4.92
N LEU A 10 4.13 -1.73 4.65
CA LEU A 10 3.33 -0.76 5.40
C LEU A 10 1.82 -0.98 5.22
N VAL A 11 1.34 -1.13 3.97
CA VAL A 11 -0.10 -1.34 3.70
C VAL A 11 -0.62 -2.70 4.18
N TRP A 12 0.27 -3.65 4.45
CA TRP A 12 -0.06 -4.95 5.06
C TRP A 12 0.14 -5.00 6.58
N SER A 13 0.64 -3.93 7.18
CA SER A 13 0.83 -3.80 8.63
C SER A 13 -0.32 -3.09 9.36
N ALA A 14 -1.08 -2.22 8.66
CA ALA A 14 -2.17 -1.44 9.24
C ALA A 14 -3.25 -1.07 8.21
N PRO A 15 -4.47 -0.70 8.66
CA PRO A 15 -5.51 -0.17 7.77
C PRO A 15 -5.03 1.00 6.92
N MET A 16 -5.44 1.03 5.64
CA MET A 16 -5.00 2.03 4.65
C MET A 16 -5.16 3.47 5.14
N ILE A 17 -6.23 3.78 5.89
CA ILE A 17 -6.46 5.11 6.47
C ILE A 17 -5.33 5.47 7.44
N LYS A 18 -4.90 4.54 8.30
CA LYS A 18 -3.79 4.74 9.25
C LYS A 18 -2.44 4.85 8.57
N VAL A 19 -2.26 4.14 7.46
CA VAL A 19 -1.04 4.28 6.66
C VAL A 19 -1.01 5.66 5.98
N ALA A 20 -2.13 6.08 5.40
CA ALA A 20 -2.23 7.35 4.68
C ALA A 20 -2.04 8.58 5.60
N GLU A 21 -2.53 8.51 6.85
CA GLU A 21 -2.28 9.51 7.90
C GLU A 21 -0.77 9.78 8.10
N LYS A 22 0.10 8.76 8.01
CA LYS A 22 1.55 8.92 8.17
C LYS A 22 2.19 9.77 7.08
N PHE A 23 1.56 9.80 5.91
CA PHE A 23 1.97 10.63 4.80
C PHE A 23 1.06 11.84 4.65
N ASP A 24 0.14 12.11 5.57
CA ASP A 24 -0.87 13.19 5.51
C ASP A 24 -1.56 13.27 4.13
N VAL A 25 -1.90 12.11 3.57
CA VAL A 25 -2.71 11.97 2.35
C VAL A 25 -4.01 11.23 2.66
N SER A 26 -4.96 11.27 1.73
CA SER A 26 -6.17 10.45 1.86
C SER A 26 -5.89 8.98 1.55
N GLY A 27 -6.66 8.07 2.16
CA GLY A 27 -6.57 6.63 1.86
C GLY A 27 -6.86 6.29 0.40
N SER A 28 -7.72 7.07 -0.28
CA SER A 28 -7.99 6.91 -1.71
C SER A 28 -6.81 7.36 -2.58
N TYR A 29 -6.12 8.43 -2.19
CA TYR A 29 -4.87 8.84 -2.84
C TYR A 29 -3.79 7.77 -2.67
N LEU A 30 -3.56 7.27 -1.44
CA LEU A 30 -2.57 6.23 -1.20
C LEU A 30 -2.90 4.91 -1.95
N ALA A 31 -4.19 4.59 -2.10
CA ALA A 31 -4.62 3.46 -2.92
C ALA A 31 -4.23 3.62 -4.40
N ARG A 32 -4.29 4.83 -4.95
CA ARG A 32 -3.82 5.13 -6.32
C ARG A 32 -2.31 4.99 -6.44
N VAL A 33 -1.56 5.47 -5.43
CA VAL A 33 -0.11 5.29 -5.35
C VAL A 33 0.25 3.80 -5.37
N CYS A 34 -0.43 2.97 -4.56
CA CYS A 34 -0.21 1.53 -4.57
C CYS A 34 -0.51 0.92 -5.95
N THR A 35 -1.57 1.36 -6.64
CA THR A 35 -1.86 0.90 -8.00
C THR A 35 -0.75 1.27 -8.98
N ALA A 36 -0.26 2.51 -8.94
CA ALA A 36 0.82 2.98 -9.81
C ALA A 36 2.12 2.20 -9.57
N LEU A 37 2.43 1.89 -8.31
CA LEU A 37 3.58 1.06 -7.93
C LEU A 37 3.30 -0.45 -8.04
N ARG A 38 2.14 -0.90 -8.54
CA ARG A 38 1.74 -2.32 -8.55
C ARG A 38 1.91 -3.04 -7.20
N VAL A 39 1.63 -2.35 -6.11
CA VAL A 39 1.62 -2.89 -4.75
C VAL A 39 0.24 -3.48 -4.46
N PRO A 40 0.12 -4.81 -4.23
CA PRO A 40 -1.13 -5.40 -3.81
C PRO A 40 -1.47 -4.92 -2.39
N ARG A 41 -2.76 -4.73 -2.14
CA ARG A 41 -3.29 -4.15 -0.90
C ARG A 41 -4.29 -5.10 -0.25
N PRO A 42 -4.50 -5.04 1.07
CA PRO A 42 -5.60 -5.75 1.71
C PRO A 42 -6.96 -5.41 1.07
N GLU A 43 -7.77 -6.42 0.82
CA GLU A 43 -9.13 -6.24 0.33
C GLU A 43 -10.05 -5.58 1.37
N ARG A 44 -11.22 -5.09 0.92
CA ARG A 44 -12.24 -4.60 1.85
C ARG A 44 -12.63 -5.72 2.82
N GLY A 45 -12.62 -5.41 4.11
CA GLY A 45 -12.92 -6.39 5.16
C GLY A 45 -11.76 -7.31 5.54
N TYR A 46 -10.58 -7.21 4.91
CA TYR A 46 -9.40 -8.00 5.29
C TYR A 46 -9.10 -7.91 6.79
N TRP A 47 -9.08 -6.71 7.35
CA TRP A 47 -8.78 -6.49 8.78
C TRP A 47 -9.83 -7.11 9.72
N ALA A 48 -11.10 -7.09 9.32
CA ALA A 48 -12.15 -7.77 10.08
C ALA A 48 -11.99 -9.31 10.01
N LYS A 49 -11.64 -9.84 8.83
CA LYS A 49 -11.33 -11.27 8.66
C LYS A 49 -10.08 -11.67 9.44
N LEU A 50 -9.06 -10.80 9.50
CA LEU A 50 -7.81 -11.03 10.22
C LEU A 50 -8.07 -11.18 11.73
N ALA A 51 -8.90 -10.30 12.29
CA ALA A 51 -9.27 -10.33 13.71
C ALA A 51 -9.95 -11.64 14.15
N VAL A 52 -10.58 -12.36 13.21
CA VAL A 52 -11.22 -13.67 13.46
C VAL A 52 -10.44 -14.84 12.86
N GLY A 53 -9.20 -14.63 12.43
CA GLY A 53 -8.33 -15.69 11.89
C GLY A 53 -8.75 -16.24 10.51
N LYS A 54 -9.58 -15.50 9.76
CA LYS A 54 -10.11 -15.90 8.44
C LYS A 54 -9.58 -15.08 7.27
N ALA A 55 -8.59 -14.22 7.51
CA ALA A 55 -8.00 -13.43 6.43
C ALA A 55 -7.32 -14.33 5.40
N PRO A 56 -7.48 -14.08 4.09
CA PRO A 56 -6.68 -14.75 3.08
C PRO A 56 -5.19 -14.44 3.28
N LYS A 57 -4.31 -15.28 2.76
CA LYS A 57 -2.87 -15.02 2.81
C LYS A 57 -2.54 -13.74 2.04
N ARG A 58 -1.59 -12.97 2.57
CA ARG A 58 -0.97 -11.85 1.87
C ARG A 58 -0.34 -12.34 0.56
N PRO A 59 -0.76 -11.84 -0.63
CA PRO A 59 -0.15 -12.20 -1.90
C PRO A 59 1.27 -11.65 -1.97
N ALA A 60 2.17 -12.35 -2.66
CA ALA A 60 3.51 -11.87 -2.93
C ALA A 60 3.47 -10.53 -3.70
N LEU A 61 4.47 -9.69 -3.45
CA LEU A 61 4.69 -8.49 -4.24
C LEU A 61 5.14 -8.91 -5.66
N PRO A 62 4.39 -8.58 -6.73
CA PRO A 62 4.80 -8.97 -8.08
C PRO A 62 6.08 -8.24 -8.51
N GLU A 63 6.77 -8.71 -9.54
CA GLU A 63 7.86 -7.92 -10.14
C GLU A 63 7.31 -6.64 -10.80
N PRO A 64 8.07 -5.53 -10.77
CA PRO A 64 7.73 -4.33 -11.55
C PRO A 64 7.82 -4.61 -13.05
N GLN A 65 6.98 -3.95 -13.84
CA GLN A 65 7.03 -3.95 -15.30
C GLN A 65 7.91 -2.79 -15.81
N PRO A 66 8.42 -2.87 -17.04
CA PRO A 66 9.13 -1.74 -17.66
C PRO A 66 8.26 -0.47 -17.65
N GLY A 67 8.77 0.59 -17.04
CA GLY A 67 8.09 1.88 -16.93
C GLY A 67 7.30 2.10 -15.63
N ASP A 68 7.18 1.08 -14.76
CA ASP A 68 6.58 1.28 -13.44
C ASP A 68 7.52 2.10 -12.53
N PRO A 69 6.97 3.02 -11.72
CA PRO A 69 7.72 3.61 -10.64
C PRO A 69 8.10 2.52 -9.61
N ILE A 70 9.30 2.62 -9.06
CA ILE A 70 9.78 1.77 -7.94
C ILE A 70 9.82 2.53 -6.61
N VAL A 71 9.56 3.83 -6.65
CA VAL A 71 9.57 4.71 -5.49
C VAL A 71 8.46 5.75 -5.64
N TRP A 72 7.83 6.13 -4.53
CA TRP A 72 6.93 7.27 -4.46
C TRP A 72 7.43 8.27 -3.42
N SER A 73 7.23 9.56 -3.70
CA SER A 73 7.37 10.62 -2.70
C SER A 73 6.12 11.48 -2.75
N ARG A 74 5.63 11.89 -1.58
CA ARG A 74 4.55 12.87 -1.50
C ARG A 74 5.01 14.24 -1.97
N THR A 75 6.29 14.55 -1.76
CA THR A 75 6.83 15.87 -2.00
C THR A 75 6.96 16.13 -3.49
N ASP A 76 6.13 17.02 -4.00
CA ASP A 76 6.63 18.08 -4.87
C ASP A 76 7.57 18.93 -3.99
N GLU A 77 8.85 18.56 -3.88
CA GLU A 77 9.85 19.52 -3.37
C GLU A 77 10.05 20.56 -4.48
N LEU A 78 9.36 21.69 -4.34
CA LEU A 78 9.74 22.98 -4.93
C LEU A 78 9.93 23.98 -3.79
#